data_AF-A0A352EFW5-F1
#
_entry.id   AF-A0A352EFW5-F1
#
_cell.length_a   1.000
_cell.length_b   1.000
_cell.length_c   1.000
_cell.angle_alpha   90.00
_cell.angle_beta   90.00
_cell.angle_gamma   90.00
#
_symmetry.space_group_name_H-M   'P 1'
#
loop_
_entity.id
_entity.type
_entity.pdbx_description
1 polymer ?
#
loop_
_entity_poly.entity_id
_entity_poly.type
_entity_poly.pdbx_seq_one_letter_code
_entity_poly.pdbx_strand_id
1 'polypeptide(L)'
;MSSVRLSKVTKELNISLDRAVEELAKQGHDIPNNRNHKITDDQYGVLRTTFADDLERKKLAEEVTQQVKEEKETLRGIKEAKNDSVSA
;
A
#
# COMPACT_ATOMS: atom_id res chain seq x y z
N MET A 1 -9.49 29.04 2.57
CA MET A 1 -9.41 27.57 2.68
C MET A 1 -9.83 26.99 1.36
N SER A 2 -8.93 26.34 0.63
CA SER A 2 -9.29 25.64 -0.61
C SER A 2 -9.99 24.34 -0.23
N SER A 3 -11.04 24.00 -0.97
CA SER A 3 -11.82 22.79 -0.75
C SER A 3 -11.87 22.01 -2.06
N VAL A 4 -11.51 20.73 -2.02
CA VAL A 4 -11.47 19.86 -3.20
C VAL A 4 -12.58 18.84 -3.12
N ARG A 5 -13.24 18.54 -4.25
CA ARG A 5 -14.26 17.49 -4.27
C ARG A 5 -13.60 16.12 -4.09
N LEU A 6 -14.17 15.28 -3.24
CA LEU A 6 -13.70 13.94 -2.96
C LEU A 6 -13.56 13.11 -4.24
N SER A 7 -14.51 13.22 -5.18
CA SER A 7 -14.43 12.59 -6.50
C SER A 7 -13.19 12.95 -7.32
N LYS A 8 -12.65 14.16 -7.15
CA LYS A 8 -11.40 14.57 -7.81
C LYS A 8 -10.22 13.88 -7.14
N VAL A 9 -10.19 13.87 -5.82
CA VAL A 9 -9.14 13.23 -5.01
C VAL A 9 -9.07 11.72 -5.24
N THR A 10 -10.20 11.02 -5.23
CA THR A 10 -10.24 9.58 -5.49
C THR A 10 -9.74 9.23 -6.89
N LYS A 11 -9.99 10.09 -7.89
CA LYS A 11 -9.49 9.90 -9.26
C LYS A 11 -7.99 10.18 -9.37
N GLU A 12 -7.49 11.20 -8.67
CA GLU A 12 -6.06 11.53 -8.64
C GLU A 12 -5.23 10.43 -7.95
N LEU A 13 -5.72 9.92 -6.82
CA LEU A 13 -5.03 8.87 -6.05
C LEU A 13 -5.34 7.45 -6.56
N ASN A 14 -6.24 7.31 -7.54
CA ASN A 14 -6.71 6.03 -8.08
C ASN A 14 -7.23 5.05 -7.00
N ILE A 15 -7.99 5.58 -6.03
CA ILE A 15 -8.58 4.83 -4.92
C ILE A 15 -10.10 4.85 -4.98
N SER A 16 -10.75 3.90 -4.29
CA SER A 16 -12.20 3.93 -4.14
C SER A 16 -12.66 4.97 -3.13
N LEU A 17 -13.93 5.37 -3.25
CA LEU A 17 -14.57 6.32 -2.35
C LEU A 17 -14.60 5.81 -0.92
N ASP A 18 -14.97 4.54 -0.73
CA ASP A 18 -15.01 3.89 0.57
C ASP A 18 -13.64 3.92 1.26
N ARG A 19 -12.56 3.68 0.50
CA ARG A 19 -11.19 3.75 1.04
C ARG A 19 -10.81 5.14 1.49
N ALA A 20 -11.20 6.17 0.74
CA ALA A 20 -10.94 7.55 1.15
C ALA A 20 -11.71 7.92 2.43
N VAL A 21 -12.96 7.46 2.55
CA VAL A 21 -13.79 7.68 3.75
C VAL A 21 -13.23 6.94 4.96
N GLU A 22 -12.90 5.66 4.81
CA GLU A 22 -12.30 4.84 5.86
C GLU A 22 -11.00 5.46 6.40
N GLU A 23 -10.13 5.91 5.49
CA GLU A 23 -8.82 6.42 5.90
C GLU A 23 -8.92 7.78 6.60
N LEU A 24 -9.82 8.65 6.12
CA LEU A 24 -10.13 9.89 6.82
C LEU A 24 -10.74 9.60 8.20
N ALA A 25 -11.65 8.63 8.30
CA ALA A 25 -12.27 8.25 9.58
C ALA A 25 -11.23 7.73 10.59
N LYS A 26 -10.24 6.93 10.16
CA LYS A 26 -9.13 6.47 11.02
C LYS A 26 -8.28 7.61 11.58
N GLN A 27 -8.16 8.70 10.81
CA GLN A 27 -7.40 9.90 11.19
C GLN A 27 -8.24 10.89 11.99
N GLY A 28 -9.48 10.52 12.35
CA GLY A 28 -10.39 11.36 13.14
C GLY A 28 -11.24 12.31 12.31
N HIS A 29 -11.25 12.17 10.98
CA HIS A 29 -12.08 12.95 10.07
C HIS A 29 -13.26 12.11 9.56
N ASP A 30 -14.40 12.21 10.23
CA ASP A 30 -15.63 11.56 9.75
C ASP A 30 -16.24 12.37 8.59
N ILE A 31 -16.33 11.75 7.42
CA ILE A 31 -16.88 12.38 6.21
C ILE A 31 -17.96 11.49 5.59
N PRO A 32 -19.01 12.07 5.00
CA PRO A 32 -20.03 11.29 4.33
C PRO A 32 -19.46 10.61 3.08
N ASN A 33 -19.92 9.38 2.82
CA ASN A 33 -19.60 8.59 1.63
C ASN A 33 -20.30 9.18 0.38
N ASN A 34 -19.88 10.38 -0.02
CA ASN A 34 -20.47 11.13 -1.11
C ASN A 34 -19.37 11.74 -1.98
N ARG A 35 -19.35 11.35 -3.25
CA ARG A 35 -18.40 11.84 -4.28
C ARG A 35 -18.37 13.37 -4.44
N ASN A 36 -19.49 14.03 -4.16
CA ASN A 36 -19.64 15.47 -4.26
C ASN A 36 -19.25 16.21 -2.98
N HIS A 37 -18.97 15.48 -1.89
CA HIS A 37 -18.46 16.05 -0.66
C HIS A 37 -17.14 16.78 -0.92
N LYS A 38 -16.96 17.91 -0.24
CA LYS A 38 -15.76 18.73 -0.36
C LYS A 38 -14.92 18.51 0.88
N ILE A 39 -13.69 18.09 0.67
CA ILE A 39 -12.69 17.91 1.72
C ILE A 39 -11.74 19.11 1.75
N THR A 40 -11.11 19.36 2.90
CA THR A 40 -10.09 20.40 3.05
C THR A 40 -8.75 19.95 2.48
N ASP A 41 -7.83 20.91 2.25
CA ASP A 41 -6.46 20.59 1.85
C ASP A 41 -5.75 19.68 2.88
N ASP A 42 -6.05 19.81 4.18
CA ASP A 42 -5.48 18.93 5.22
C ASP A 42 -5.92 17.48 5.05
N GLN A 43 -7.23 17.26 4.83
CA GLN A 43 -7.80 15.94 4.57
C GLN A 43 -7.26 15.34 3.27
N TYR A 44 -7.10 16.17 2.22
CA TYR A 44 -6.44 15.76 0.99
C TYR A 44 -4.99 15.35 1.23
N GLY A 45 -4.24 16.11 2.03
CA GLY A 45 -2.86 15.82 2.40
C GLY A 45 -2.71 14.50 3.13
N VAL A 46 -3.65 14.19 4.04
CA VAL A 46 -3.73 12.90 4.73
C VAL A 46 -3.91 11.76 3.73
N LEU A 47 -4.92 11.84 2.86
CA LEU A 47 -5.16 10.82 1.83
C LEU A 47 -3.95 10.66 0.91
N ARG A 48 -3.40 11.76 0.43
CA ARG A 48 -2.24 11.76 -0.46
C ARG A 48 -1.03 11.11 0.20
N THR A 49 -0.76 11.42 1.46
CA THR A 49 0.38 10.85 2.21
C THR A 49 0.16 9.36 2.47
N THR A 50 -1.01 8.97 2.97
CA THR A 50 -1.29 7.56 3.27
C THR A 50 -1.23 6.67 2.02
N PHE A 51 -1.86 7.11 0.92
CA PHE A 51 -1.94 6.32 -0.30
C PHE A 51 -0.71 6.45 -1.20
N ALA A 52 0.12 7.48 -1.04
CA ALA A 52 1.43 7.54 -1.71
C ALA A 52 2.34 6.40 -1.23
N ASP A 53 2.41 6.17 0.08
CA ASP A 53 3.22 5.10 0.65
C ASP A 53 2.63 3.71 0.43
N ASP A 54 1.30 3.59 0.38
CA ASP A 54 0.64 2.31 0.11
C ASP A 54 0.91 1.83 -1.32
N LEU A 55 1.04 2.77 -2.27
CA LEU A 55 1.46 2.48 -3.65
C LEU A 55 2.89 1.94 -3.68
N GLU A 56 3.81 2.52 -2.92
CA GLU A 56 5.21 2.06 -2.83
C GLU A 56 5.32 0.72 -2.11
N ARG A 57 4.65 0.53 -0.96
CA ARG A 57 4.67 -0.75 -0.23
C ARG A 57 4.03 -1.89 -1.01
N LYS A 58 2.93 -1.63 -1.74
CA LYS A 58 2.33 -2.65 -2.60
C LYS A 58 3.25 -3.00 -3.77
N LYS A 59 3.92 -2.00 -4.37
CA LYS A 59 4.90 -2.22 -5.45
C LYS A 59 6.11 -3.01 -4.96
N LEU A 60 6.62 -2.70 -3.77
CA LEU A 60 7.69 -3.44 -3.10
C LEU A 60 7.25 -4.87 -2.75
N ALA A 61 6.03 -5.07 -2.24
CA ALA A 61 5.51 -6.40 -1.94
C ALA A 61 5.31 -7.25 -3.22
N GLU A 62 4.84 -6.66 -4.31
CA GLU A 62 4.67 -7.35 -5.60
C GLU A 62 6.04 -7.72 -6.21
N GLU A 63 7.05 -6.86 -6.10
CA GLU A 63 8.43 -7.12 -6.52
C GLU A 63 9.10 -8.22 -5.68
N VAL A 64 8.88 -8.22 -4.36
CA VAL A 64 9.35 -9.29 -3.46
C VAL A 64 8.69 -10.63 -3.79
N THR A 65 7.43 -10.64 -4.25
CA THR A 65 6.75 -11.89 -4.63
C THR A 65 7.30 -12.50 -5.93
N GLN A 66 7.91 -11.69 -6.81
CA GLN A 66 8.65 -12.21 -7.97
C GLN A 66 10.03 -12.74 -7.58
N GLN A 67 10.76 -12.09 -6.67
CA GLN A 67 12.06 -12.59 -6.19
C GLN A 67 11.95 -13.88 -5.36
N VAL A 68 10.88 -14.07 -4.59
CA VAL A 68 10.68 -15.29 -3.78
C VAL A 68 10.35 -16.53 -4.64
N LYS A 69 9.78 -16.34 -5.85
CA LYS A 69 9.59 -17.46 -6.79
C LYS A 69 10.89 -17.91 -7.47
N GLU A 70 11.83 -17.00 -7.69
CA GLU A 70 13.15 -17.34 -8.25
C GLU A 70 14.13 -17.88 -7.19
N GLU A 71 14.02 -17.50 -5.91
CA GLU A 71 14.85 -18.08 -4.85
C GLU A 71 14.43 -19.50 -4.41
N LYS A 72 13.20 -19.94 -4.73
CA LYS A 72 12.76 -21.29 -4.36
C LYS A 72 13.37 -22.40 -5.22
N GLU A 73 14.08 -22.07 -6.30
CA GLU A 73 14.85 -23.05 -7.09
C GLU A 73 16.36 -23.06 -6.78
N THR A 74 16.93 -22.00 -6.20
CA THR A 74 18.36 -21.98 -5.83
C THR A 74 18.64 -22.59 -4.46
N LEU A 75 17.68 -22.58 -3.54
CA LEU A 75 17.82 -23.16 -2.19
C LEU A 75 17.69 -24.69 -2.12
N ARG A 76 17.38 -25.38 -3.24
CA ARG A 76 17.46 -26.85 -3.28
C ARG A 76 18.89 -27.39 -3.41
N GLY A 77 19.87 -26.59 -3.82
CA GLY A 77 21.27 -27.04 -3.97
C GLY A 77 22.13 -26.99 -2.71
N ILE A 78 21.73 -26.26 -1.65
CA ILE A 78 22.59 -26.03 -0.48
C ILE A 78 22.28 -26.98 0.69
N LYS A 79 21.11 -27.62 0.71
CA LYS A 79 20.75 -28.54 1.81
C LYS A 79 21.41 -29.92 1.70
N GLU A 80 22.07 -30.24 0.59
CA GLU A 80 22.81 -31.50 0.42
C GLU A 80 24.31 -31.39 0.77
N ALA A 81 24.87 -30.18 0.97
CA ALA A 81 26.29 -30.00 1.31
C ALA A 81 26.58 -29.84 2.82
N LYS A 82 25.60 -30.10 3.69
CA LYS A 82 25.76 -29.90 5.14
C LYS A 82 25.53 -31.16 5.98
N ASN A 83 25.64 -32.35 5.37
CA ASN A 83 25.62 -33.62 6.09
C ASN A 83 26.88 -34.50 5.89
N ASP A 84 27.93 -33.99 5.22
CA ASP A 84 29.16 -34.76 4.91
C ASP A 84 30.46 -34.09 5.40
N SER A 85 30.41 -33.30 6.49
CA SER A 85 31.62 -32.77 7.12
C SER A 85 31.64 -32.73 8.65
N VAL A 86 30.81 -33.56 9.29
CA VAL A 86 31.13 -34.07 10.63
C VAL A 86 31.61 -35.50 10.46
N SER A 87 32.79 -35.65 9.86
CA SER A 87 33.65 -36.82 10.08
C SER A 87 34.28 -36.68 11.46
N ALA A 88 33.89 -37.57 12.39
CA ALA A 88 34.74 -38.23 13.40
C ALA A 88 33.85 -39.00 14.39
#